data_AF-A0ABC8V1L3-F1
#
_entry.id   AF-A0ABC8V1L3-F1
#
_cell.length_a   1.000
_cell.length_b   1.000
_cell.length_c   1.000
_cell.angle_alpha   90.00
_cell.angle_beta   90.00
_cell.angle_gamma   90.00
#
_symmetry.space_group_name_H-M   'P 1'
#
loop_
_entity.id
_entity.type
_entity.pdbx_description
1 polymer ?
#
loop_
_entity_poly.entity_id
_entity_poly.type
_entity_poly.pdbx_seq_one_letter_code
_entity_poly.pdbx_strand_id
1 'polypeptide(L)' 'TDKMSEAAILEVVRRNFSDHLILGEEGGLIGDSSSDYLWCIDPLGLTVKTLVIFKLVI' A
#
# COMPACT_ATOMS: atom_id res chain seq x y z
N THR A 1 -4.73 13.54 7.66
CA THR A 1 -3.34 13.13 7.95
C THR A 1 -3.06 11.82 7.27
N ASP A 2 -1.80 11.55 6.99
CA ASP A 2 -1.21 10.46 6.19
C ASP A 2 -1.95 9.11 6.30
N LYS A 3 -2.40 8.73 7.50
CA LYS A 3 -3.25 7.54 7.75
C LYS A 3 -4.55 7.46 6.96
N MET A 4 -5.24 8.59 6.76
CA MET A 4 -6.50 8.60 5.98
C MET A 4 -6.23 8.40 4.48
N SER A 5 -5.09 8.91 4.00
CA SER A 5 -4.66 8.68 2.62
C SER A 5 -4.26 7.22 2.43
N GLU A 6 -3.50 6.65 3.36
CA GLU A 6 -3.14 5.23 3.35
C GLU A 6 -4.39 4.33 3.36
N ALA A 7 -5.36 4.59 4.25
CA ALA A 7 -6.58 3.79 4.36
C ALA A 7 -7.42 3.79 3.07
N ALA A 8 -7.54 4.93 2.38
CA ALA A 8 -8.28 5.01 1.13
C ALA A 8 -7.63 4.17 0.02
N ILE A 9 -6.30 4.17 -0.06
CA ILE A 9 -5.54 3.37 -1.03
C ILE A 9 -5.67 1.88 -0.67
N LEU A 10 -5.52 1.55 0.61
CA LEU A 10 -5.64 0.19 1.10
C LEU A 10 -7.00 -0.41 0.74
N GLU A 11 -8.08 0.37 0.82
CA GLU A 11 -9.42 -0.06 0.41
C GLU A 11 -9.50 -0.35 -1.10
N VAL A 12 -8.92 0.51 -1.95
CA VAL A 12 -8.89 0.31 -3.41
C VAL A 12 -8.07 -0.92 -3.78
N VAL A 13 -6.86 -1.07 -3.21
CA VAL A 13 -5.99 -2.22 -3.48
C VAL A 13 -6.65 -3.50 -3.01
N ARG A 14 -7.22 -3.54 -1.79
CA ARG A 14 -7.94 -4.73 -1.30
C ARG A 14 -9.16 -5.10 -2.15
N ARG A 15 -9.89 -4.12 -2.68
CA ARG A 15 -11.07 -4.40 -3.53
C ARG A 15 -10.70 -4.99 -4.89
N ASN A 16 -9.56 -4.58 -5.45
CA ASN A 16 -9.14 -5.04 -6.78
C ASN A 16 -8.19 -6.24 -6.71
N PHE A 17 -7.47 -6.38 -5.59
CA PHE A 17 -6.40 -7.33 -5.40
C PHE A 17 -6.38 -7.84 -3.95
N SER A 18 -7.39 -8.63 -3.60
CA SER A 18 -7.58 -9.16 -2.24
C SER A 18 -6.42 -10.01 -1.72
N ASP A 19 -5.77 -10.74 -2.62
CA ASP A 19 -4.69 -11.67 -2.30
C ASP A 19 -3.32 -11.01 -2.27
N HIS A 20 -3.20 -9.74 -2.68
CA HIS A 20 -1.88 -9.09 -2.71
C HIS A 20 -1.42 -8.66 -1.32
N LEU A 21 -0.11 -8.75 -1.09
CA LEU A 21 0.54 -8.23 0.09
C LEU A 21 0.71 -6.72 -0.04
N ILE A 22 0.50 -5.98 1.05
CA ILE A 22 0.61 -4.53 1.11
C ILE A 22 1.54 -4.18 2.27
N LEU A 23 2.50 -3.28 2.07
CA LEU A 23 3.35 -2.69 3.09
C LEU A 23 3.05 -1.19 3.15
N GLY A 24 2.29 -0.76 4.16
CA GLY A 24 2.10 0.65 4.47
C GLY A 24 3.21 1.15 5.38
N GLU A 25 3.66 2.39 5.16
CA GLU A 25 4.64 3.05 6.05
C GLU A 25 4.09 3.21 7.47
N GLU A 26 2.81 3.57 7.62
CA GLU A 26 2.17 3.79 8.93
C GLU A 26 1.47 2.52 9.45
N GLY A 27 0.97 1.68 8.55
CA GLY A 27 0.18 0.48 8.86
C GLY A 27 0.95 -0.85 8.89
N GLY A 28 2.20 -0.88 8.39
CA GLY A 28 3.01 -2.09 8.29
C GLY A 28 2.51 -3.07 7.21
N LEU A 29 2.86 -4.36 7.37
CA LEU A 29 2.49 -5.42 6.42
C LEU A 29 1.05 -5.92 6.65
N ILE A 30 0.26 -5.91 5.58
CA ILE A 30 -1.16 -6.26 5.55
C ILE A 30 -1.44 -7.11 4.31
N GLY A 31 -2.03 -8.29 4.47
CA GLY A 31 -2.36 -9.18 3.36
C GLY A 31 -1.74 -10.56 3.52
N ASP A 32 -1.74 -11.33 2.44
CA ASP A 32 -1.24 -12.70 2.46
C ASP A 32 0.25 -12.76 2.14
N SER A 33 1.03 -13.36 3.04
CA SER A 33 2.49 -13.47 2.88
C SER A 33 2.93 -14.47 1.81
N SER A 34 2.01 -15.27 1.26
CA SER A 34 2.25 -16.17 0.13
C SER A 34 1.99 -15.51 -1.23
N SER A 35 1.54 -14.25 -1.25
CA SER A 35 1.38 -13.47 -2.47
C SER A 35 2.71 -13.22 -3.17
N ASP A 36 2.77 -13.48 -4.47
CA ASP A 36 3.89 -13.08 -5.34
C ASP A 36 3.99 -11.55 -5.55
N TYR A 37 3.00 -10.79 -5.08
CA TYR A 37 2.93 -9.34 -5.27
C TYR A 37 2.92 -8.58 -3.96
N LEU A 38 3.78 -7.56 -3.86
CA LEU A 38 3.86 -6.60 -2.77
C LEU A 38 3.57 -5.18 -3.25
N TRP A 39 2.68 -4.49 -2.55
CA TRP A 39 2.35 -3.07 -2.72
C TRP A 39 2.97 -2.25 -1.61
N CYS A 40 4.01 -1.47 -1.90
CA CYS A 40 4.51 -0.49 -0.94
C CYS A 40 3.71 0.81 -1.06
N ILE A 41 3.15 1.26 0.07
CA ILE A 41 2.43 2.53 0.20
C ILE A 41 3.22 3.43 1.15
N ASP A 42 3.77 4.50 0.61
CA ASP A 42 4.52 5.52 1.34
C ASP A 42 3.79 6.87 1.19
N PRO A 43 3.10 7.35 2.25
CA PRO A 43 2.48 8.66 2.25
C PRO A 43 3.47 9.84 2.43
N LEU A 44 4.76 9.63 2.67
CA LEU A 44 5.74 10.68 3.00
C LEU A 44 6.66 11.08 1.84
N GLY A 45 6.28 12.17 1.16
CA GLY A 45 7.18 12.87 0.23
C GLY A 45 6.90 14.37 0.16
N LEU A 46 7.46 15.15 1.09
CA LEU A 46 7.66 16.61 1.04
C LEU A 46 6.65 17.37 0.16
N THR A 47 5.56 17.84 0.75
CA THR A 47 4.61 18.87 0.22
C THR A 47 3.70 18.49 -0.94
N VAL A 48 4.03 17.48 -1.75
CA VAL A 48 3.13 16.96 -2.79
C VAL A 48 2.67 15.57 -2.37
N LYS A 49 1.36 15.35 -2.35
CA LYS A 49 0.75 14.03 -2.09
C LYS A 49 1.00 13.09 -3.27
N THR A 50 2.26 12.81 -3.57
CA THR A 50 2.66 11.94 -4.66
C THR A 50 2.69 10.52 -4.12
N LEU A 51 1.61 9.81 -4.38
CA LEU A 51 1.50 8.38 -4.12
C LEU A 51 2.50 7.64 -5.02
N VAL A 52 3.52 7.05 -4.42
CA VAL A 52 4.46 6.19 -5.14
C VAL A 52 4.01 4.75 -4.97
N ILE A 53 3.51 4.15 -6.04
CA ILE A 53 3.09 2.74 -6.06
C ILE A 53 4.16 1.94 -6.78
N PHE A 54 4.84 1.07 -6.05
CA PHE A 54 5.66 0.03 -6.66
C PHE A 54 4.94 -1.31 -6.50
N LYS A 55 4.69 -1.96 -7.64
CA LYS A 55 4.34 -3.39 -7.68
C LYS A 55 5.64 -4.16 -7.80
N LEU A 56 6.07 -4.78 -6.71
CA LEU A 56 7.18 -5.73 -6.74
C LEU A 56 6.63 -7.13 -6.98
N VAL A 57 7.24 -7.87 -7.90
CA VAL A 57 7.04 -9.33 -8.00
C VAL A 57 8.15 -9.95 -7.17
N ILE A 58 7.80 -10.63 -6.08
CA ILE A 58 8.73 -11.33 -5.19
C ILE A 58 8.92 -12.78 -5.60
#